data_AF-R7L8D8-F1
#
_entry.id   AF-R7L8D8-F1
#
_cell.length_a   1.000
_cell.length_b   1.000
_cell.length_c   1.000
_cell.angle_alpha   90.00
_cell.angle_beta   90.00
_cell.angle_gamma   90.00
#
_symmetry.space_group_name_H-M   'P 1'
#
loop_
_entity.id
_entity.type
_entity.pdbx_description
1 polymer ?
#
loop_
_entity_poly.entity_id
_entity_poly.type
_entity_poly.pdbx_seq_one_letter_code
_entity_poly.pdbx_strand_id
1 'polypeptide(L)'
;MKNLGAVSIRPFVAAVLVPLFILAFSASKFSKPDEISFYLGLGFLSAGASILTATLRLYIKKCELGADQSGAPRDLITSGMYAYVRNPAEIGLAAMLVGESVFFGSALILLWFFLLFCH
;
A
#
# COMPACT_ATOMS: atom_id res chain seq x y z
N MET A 1 -24.24 8.41 -6.07
CA MET A 1 -23.55 7.36 -5.28
C MET A 1 -22.05 7.59 -5.50
N LYS A 2 -21.34 8.14 -4.52
CA LYS A 2 -19.95 8.58 -4.67
C LYS A 2 -19.06 7.34 -4.83
N ASN A 3 -18.24 7.30 -5.88
CA ASN A 3 -17.33 6.20 -6.20
C ASN A 3 -16.17 6.13 -5.19
N LEU A 4 -16.45 5.75 -3.94
CA LEU A 4 -15.45 5.43 -2.92
C LEU A 4 -14.52 4.29 -3.37
N GLY A 5 -15.00 3.44 -4.29
CA GLY A 5 -14.20 2.37 -4.89
C GLY A 5 -12.95 2.88 -5.61
N ALA A 6 -13.01 4.02 -6.30
CA ALA A 6 -11.87 4.51 -7.09
C ALA A 6 -10.65 4.88 -6.22
N VAL A 7 -10.88 5.35 -4.99
CA VAL A 7 -9.82 5.74 -4.05
C VAL A 7 -9.09 4.51 -3.50
N SER A 8 -9.82 3.41 -3.23
CA SER A 8 -9.22 2.16 -2.74
C SER A 8 -8.66 1.27 -3.84
N ILE A 9 -9.13 1.39 -5.09
CA ILE A 9 -8.73 0.50 -6.19
C ILE A 9 -7.25 0.63 -6.51
N ARG A 10 -6.68 1.84 -6.57
CA ARG A 10 -5.27 2.03 -6.93
C ARG A 10 -4.29 1.34 -5.96
N PRO A 11 -4.32 1.61 -4.64
CA PRO A 11 -3.43 0.93 -3.71
C PRO A 11 -3.70 -0.58 -3.66
N PHE A 12 -4.95 -1.02 -3.81
CA PHE A 12 -5.28 -2.45 -3.85
C PHE A 12 -4.68 -3.17 -5.07
N VAL A 13 -4.79 -2.58 -6.26
CA VAL A 13 -4.21 -3.14 -7.48
C VAL A 13 -2.69 -3.22 -7.35
N ALA A 14 -2.06 -2.14 -6.88
CA ALA A 14 -0.61 -2.07 -6.77
C ALA A 14 -0.02 -2.97 -5.67
N ALA A 15 -0.71 -3.11 -4.53
CA ALA A 15 -0.26 -3.91 -3.38
C ALA A 15 -0.63 -5.38 -3.48
N VAL A 16 -1.74 -5.74 -4.14
CA VAL A 16 -2.27 -7.10 -4.07
C VAL A 16 -2.29 -7.74 -5.44
N LEU A 17 -2.95 -7.13 -6.43
CA LEU A 17 -3.16 -7.78 -7.72
C LEU A 17 -1.85 -7.95 -8.51
N VAL A 18 -1.01 -6.92 -8.56
CA VAL A 18 0.26 -7.00 -9.29
C VAL A 18 1.23 -7.97 -8.60
N PRO A 19 1.47 -7.90 -7.28
CA PRO A 19 2.33 -8.88 -6.60
C PRO A 19 1.78 -10.30 -6.70
N LEU A 20 0.47 -10.50 -6.59
CA LEU A 20 -0.15 -11.82 -6.78
C LEU A 20 0.09 -12.36 -8.20
N PHE A 21 -0.06 -11.50 -9.22
CA PHE A 21 0.21 -11.86 -10.60
C PHE A 21 1.70 -12.21 -10.79
N ILE A 22 2.61 -11.40 -10.23
CA ILE A 22 4.05 -11.68 -10.24
C ILE A 22 4.33 -13.04 -9.61
N LEU A 23 3.76 -13.33 -8.44
CA LEU A 23 3.97 -14.61 -7.75
C LEU A 23 3.35 -15.79 -8.49
N ALA A 24 2.20 -15.60 -9.16
CA ALA A 24 1.53 -16.66 -9.90
C ALA A 24 2.26 -17.03 -11.20
N PHE A 25 2.87 -16.06 -11.89
CA PHE A 25 3.56 -16.26 -13.15
C PHE A 25 5.07 -16.44 -13.01
N SER A 26 5.64 -16.04 -11.87
CA SER A 26 7.04 -16.24 -11.61
C SER A 26 7.29 -17.69 -11.22
N ALA A 27 7.95 -18.42 -12.12
CA ALA A 27 8.54 -19.72 -11.84
C ALA A 27 9.70 -19.64 -10.81
N SER A 28 9.98 -18.45 -10.24
CA SER A 28 10.89 -18.29 -9.13
C SER A 28 10.43 -19.19 -8.00
N LYS A 29 11.22 -20.24 -7.73
CA LYS A 29 11.04 -21.10 -6.56
C LYS A 29 10.89 -20.18 -5.35
N PHE A 30 9.73 -20.23 -4.69
CA PHE A 30 9.55 -19.63 -3.38
C PHE A 30 10.74 -20.08 -2.53
N SER A 31 11.67 -19.16 -2.30
CA SER A 31 12.74 -19.43 -1.37
C SER A 31 12.07 -19.42 -0.02
N LYS A 32 12.13 -20.55 0.70
CA LYS A 32 11.55 -20.64 2.03
C LYS A 32 12.21 -19.52 2.85
N PRO A 33 11.45 -18.51 3.31
CA PRO A 33 12.07 -17.39 4.01
C PRO A 33 12.75 -17.93 5.26
N ASP A 34 13.96 -17.46 5.53
CA ASP A 34 14.57 -17.67 6.83
C ASP A 34 13.72 -16.99 7.91
N GLU A 35 13.91 -17.37 9.17
CA GLU A 35 13.09 -16.85 10.28
C GLU A 35 13.15 -15.33 10.38
N ILE A 36 14.30 -14.71 10.12
CA ILE A 36 14.47 -13.26 10.19
C ILE A 36 13.67 -12.60 9.08
N SER A 37 13.81 -13.08 7.84
CA SER A 37 13.04 -12.59 6.69
C SER A 37 11.53 -12.76 6.89
N PHE A 38 11.10 -13.85 7.53
CA PHE A 38 9.68 -14.06 7.85
C PHE A 38 9.15 -13.01 8.81
N TYR A 39 9.79 -12.81 9.96
CA TYR A 39 9.35 -11.83 10.96
C TYR A 39 9.48 -10.39 10.46
N LEU A 40 10.55 -10.09 9.72
CA LEU A 40 10.79 -8.77 9.16
C LEU A 40 9.77 -8.44 8.06
N GLY A 41 9.52 -9.38 7.14
CA GLY A 41 8.49 -9.26 6.11
C GLY A 41 7.10 -9.08 6.72
N LEU A 42 6.75 -9.87 7.74
CA LEU A 42 5.49 -9.75 8.47
C LEU A 42 5.37 -8.41 9.22
N GLY A 43 6.46 -7.92 9.80
CA GLY A 43 6.52 -6.60 10.44
C GLY A 43 6.24 -5.48 9.44
N PHE A 44 6.88 -5.50 8.28
CA PHE A 44 6.64 -4.52 7.22
C PHE A 44 5.22 -4.59 6.65
N LEU A 45 4.69 -5.79 6.41
CA LEU A 45 3.32 -6.02 5.95
C LEU A 45 2.29 -5.47 6.93
N SER A 46 2.41 -5.82 8.21
CA SER A 46 1.48 -5.38 9.25
C SER A 46 1.56 -3.86 9.49
N ALA A 47 2.76 -3.28 9.51
CA ALA A 47 2.95 -1.84 9.63
C ALA A 47 2.38 -1.10 8.41
N GLY A 48 2.70 -1.54 7.20
CA GLY A 48 2.22 -0.94 5.96
C GLY A 48 0.69 -1.01 5.84
N ALA A 49 0.10 -2.16 6.14
CA ALA A 49 -1.36 -2.34 6.16
C ALA A 49 -2.03 -1.44 7.21
N SER A 50 -1.41 -1.27 8.38
CA SER A 50 -1.92 -0.39 9.45
C SER A 50 -1.90 1.08 9.02
N ILE A 51 -0.78 1.54 8.43
CA ILE A 51 -0.63 2.89 7.87
C ILE A 51 -1.67 3.14 6.79
N LEU A 52 -1.79 2.23 5.82
CA LEU A 52 -2.74 2.34 4.71
C LEU A 52 -4.18 2.40 5.22
N THR A 53 -4.54 1.51 6.14
CA THR A 53 -5.88 1.45 6.71
C THR A 53 -6.22 2.70 7.53
N ALA A 54 -5.30 3.17 8.38
CA ALA A 54 -5.49 4.39 9.15
C ALA A 54 -5.67 5.61 8.25
N THR A 55 -4.87 5.68 7.19
CA THR A 55 -4.91 6.75 6.19
C THR A 55 -6.21 6.77 5.40
N LEU A 56 -6.65 5.60 4.92
CA LEU A 56 -7.91 5.46 4.17
C LEU A 56 -9.11 5.76 5.06
N ARG A 57 -9.13 5.31 6.32
CA ARG A 57 -10.20 5.64 7.27
C ARG A 57 -10.33 7.15 7.47
N LEU A 58 -9.21 7.86 7.65
CA LEU A 58 -9.22 9.30 7.82
C LEU A 58 -9.67 10.03 6.54
N TYR A 59 -9.23 9.55 5.38
CA TYR A 59 -9.62 10.07 4.07
C TYR A 59 -11.13 9.92 3.83
N ILE A 60 -11.68 8.73 4.05
CA ILE A 60 -13.11 8.43 3.90
C ILE A 60 -13.93 9.29 4.85
N LYS A 61 -13.55 9.34 6.13
CA LYS A 61 -14.23 10.17 7.13
C LYS A 61 -14.26 11.65 6.71
N LYS A 62 -13.18 12.16 6.11
CA LYS A 62 -13.16 13.54 5.63
C LYS A 62 -14.03 13.73 4.37
N CYS A 63 -14.08 12.76 3.45
CA CYS A 63 -14.99 12.78 2.30
C CYS A 63 -16.47 12.77 2.72
N GLU A 64 -16.81 12.06 3.79
CA GLU A 64 -18.16 12.03 4.36
C GLU A 64 -18.57 13.39 4.93
N LEU A 65 -17.64 14.09 5.58
CA LEU A 65 -17.85 15.45 6.10
C LEU A 65 -17.96 16.52 4.99
N GLY A 66 -17.41 16.24 3.81
CA GLY A 66 -17.49 17.11 2.65
C GLY A 66 -16.53 16.66 1.56
N ALA A 67 -17.09 16.27 0.41
CA ALA A 67 -16.32 16.00 -0.80
C ALA A 67 -16.55 17.11 -1.82
N ASP A 68 -15.51 17.44 -2.59
CA ASP A 68 -15.60 18.36 -3.71
C ASP A 68 -16.23 17.70 -4.95
N GLN A 69 -16.25 18.40 -6.09
CA GLN A 69 -16.80 17.89 -7.35
C GLN A 69 -15.97 16.73 -7.94
N SER A 70 -14.69 16.60 -7.55
CA SER A 70 -13.81 15.51 -7.99
C SER A 70 -13.99 14.23 -7.16
N GLY A 71 -14.67 14.32 -6.02
CA GLY A 71 -14.84 13.23 -5.06
C GLY A 71 -13.72 13.13 -4.02
N ALA A 72 -12.83 14.13 -3.97
CA ALA A 72 -11.80 14.27 -2.96
C ALA A 72 -12.33 15.05 -1.73
N PRO A 73 -11.70 14.91 -0.54
CA PRO A 73 -12.02 15.73 0.62
C PRO A 73 -11.92 17.22 0.27
N ARG A 74 -12.95 17.99 0.61
CA ARG A 74 -13.00 19.43 0.30
C ARG A 74 -11.93 20.23 1.05
N ASP A 75 -11.64 19.84 2.29
CA ASP A 75 -10.58 20.45 3.09
C ASP A 75 -9.36 19.54 3.14
N LEU A 76 -8.18 20.16 3.17
CA LEU A 76 -6.92 19.46 3.38
C LEU A 76 -6.92 18.73 4.73
N ILE A 77 -6.53 17.46 4.71
CA ILE A 77 -6.35 16.66 5.91
C ILE A 77 -4.96 16.99 6.48
N THR A 78 -4.90 17.58 7.67
CA THR A 78 -3.64 17.97 8.34
C THR A 78 -3.44 17.25 9.67
N SER A 79 -4.25 16.24 9.97
CA SER A 79 -4.19 15.46 11.21
C SER A 79 -3.71 14.03 10.97
N GLY A 80 -3.26 13.36 12.03
CA GLY A 80 -2.72 12.01 11.95
C GLY A 80 -1.45 11.94 11.11
N MET A 81 -1.31 10.91 10.26
CA MET A 81 -0.13 10.74 9.40
C MET A 81 0.01 11.82 8.33
N TYR A 82 -1.10 12.46 7.93
CA TYR A 82 -1.05 13.59 6.98
C TYR A 82 -0.38 14.85 7.56
N ALA A 83 -0.16 14.91 8.88
CA ALA A 83 0.59 16.00 9.51
C ALA A 83 2.10 15.93 9.21
N TYR A 84 2.62 14.74 8.92
CA TYR A 84 4.05 14.51 8.69
C TYR A 84 4.40 14.40 7.21
N VAL A 85 3.51 13.78 6.42
CA VAL A 85 3.73 13.53 4.99
C VAL A 85 2.48 13.83 4.19
N ARG A 86 2.65 14.32 2.97
CA ARG A 86 1.52 14.68 2.10
C ARG A 86 0.74 13.47 1.59
N ASN A 87 1.42 12.34 1.42
CA ASN A 87 0.82 11.10 0.92
C ASN A 87 1.17 9.89 1.80
N PRO A 88 0.57 9.77 3.01
CA PRO A 88 0.87 8.67 3.91
C PRO A 88 0.40 7.30 3.38
N ALA A 89 -0.55 7.27 2.44
CA ALA A 89 -1.02 6.02 1.82
C ALA A 89 0.09 5.36 0.99
N GLU A 90 0.88 6.17 0.28
CA GLU A 90 2.03 5.69 -0.49
C GLU A 90 3.12 5.09 0.42
N ILE A 91 3.32 5.62 1.62
CA ILE A 91 4.24 5.02 2.60
C ILE A 91 3.75 3.65 3.05
N GLY A 92 2.45 3.51 3.31
CA GLY A 92 1.85 2.22 3.65
C GLY A 92 2.03 1.20 2.54
N LEU A 93 1.77 1.61 1.29
CA LEU A 93 1.95 0.79 0.09
C LEU A 93 3.41 0.37 -0.12
N ALA A 94 4.35 1.32 0.01
CA ALA A 94 5.78 1.07 -0.08
C ALA A 94 6.23 0.03 0.96
N ALA A 95 5.84 0.21 2.22
CA ALA A 95 6.16 -0.72 3.30
C ALA A 95 5.59 -2.12 3.03
N MET A 96 4.37 -2.22 2.49
CA MET A 96 3.77 -3.51 2.11
C MET A 96 4.58 -4.20 1.01
N LEU A 97 4.91 -3.53 -0.09
CA LEU A 97 5.67 -4.14 -1.20
C LEU A 97 7.07 -4.60 -0.78
N VAL A 98 7.76 -3.81 0.06
CA VAL A 98 9.03 -4.22 0.67
C VAL A 98 8.82 -5.47 1.53
N GLY A 99 7.80 -5.48 2.39
CA GLY A 99 7.45 -6.63 3.22
C GLY A 99 7.16 -7.88 2.41
N GLU A 100 6.39 -7.78 1.33
CA GLU A 100 6.10 -8.90 0.41
C GLU A 100 7.36 -9.40 -0.30
N SER A 101 8.23 -8.49 -0.76
CA SER A 101 9.47 -8.87 -1.41
C SER A 101 10.38 -9.67 -0.48
N VAL A 102 10.45 -9.30 0.79
CA VAL A 102 11.24 -9.99 1.82
C VAL A 102 10.55 -11.30 2.23
N PHE A 103 9.23 -11.26 2.46
CA PHE A 103 8.45 -12.42 2.92
C PHE A 103 8.43 -13.55 1.88
N PHE A 104 8.28 -13.22 0.59
CA PHE A 104 8.27 -14.19 -0.50
C PHE A 104 9.64 -14.39 -1.16
N GLY A 105 10.66 -13.65 -0.74
CA GLY A 105 12.00 -13.67 -1.35
C GLY A 105 11.98 -13.33 -2.84
N SER A 106 11.08 -12.43 -3.26
CA SER A 106 10.82 -12.14 -4.67
C SER A 106 11.49 -10.84 -5.13
N ALA A 107 12.57 -10.98 -5.90
CA ALA A 107 13.24 -9.84 -6.54
C ALA A 107 12.32 -9.12 -7.55
N LEU A 108 11.34 -9.81 -8.13
CA LEU A 108 10.38 -9.20 -9.06
C LEU A 108 9.40 -8.25 -8.37
N ILE A 109 8.98 -8.57 -7.14
CA ILE A 109 8.16 -7.64 -6.34
C ILE A 109 8.99 -6.41 -5.96
N LEU A 110 10.27 -6.60 -5.63
CA LEU A 110 11.17 -5.48 -5.36
C LEU A 110 11.39 -4.60 -6.61
N LEU A 111 11.52 -5.21 -7.79
CA LEU A 111 11.58 -4.47 -9.05
C LEU A 111 10.28 -3.68 -9.30
N TRP A 112 9.12 -4.30 -9.04
CA TRP A 112 7.83 -3.61 -9.13
C TRP A 112 7.75 -2.39 -8.19
N PHE A 113 8.25 -2.52 -6.96
CA PHE A 113 8.39 -1.40 -6.04
C PHE A 113 9.20 -0.24 -6.66
N PHE A 114 10.39 -0.53 -7.21
CA PHE A 114 11.22 0.51 -7.83
C PHE A 114 10.54 1.15 -9.05
N LEU A 115 9.85 0.38 -9.89
CA LEU A 115 9.12 0.93 -11.03
C LEU A 115 7.96 1.84 -10.61
N LEU A 116 7.31 1.55 -9.48
CA LEU A 116 6.18 2.33 -9.01
C LEU A 116 6.61 3.65 -8.32
N PHE A 117 7.75 3.65 -7.63
CA PHE A 117 8.17 4.78 -6.79
C PHE A 117 9.41 5.55 -7.28
N CYS A 118 10.19 5.02 -8.23
CA CYS A 118 11.46 5.62 -8.68
C CYS A 118 11.48 6.00 -10.16
N HIS A 119 10.33 6.35 -10.74
CA HIS A 119 10.21 6.90 -12.09
C HIS A 119 10.16 8.44 -12.09
#